data_AF-A0A1V5Y7T5-F1
#
_entry.id   AF-A0A1V5Y7T5-F1
#
_cell.length_a   1.000
_cell.length_b   1.000
_cell.length_c   1.000
_cell.angle_alpha   90.00
_cell.angle_beta   90.00
_cell.angle_gamma   90.00
#
_symmetry.space_group_name_H-M   'P 1'
#
loop_
_entity.id
_entity.type
_entity.pdbx_description
1 polymer ?
#
loop_
_entity_poly.entity_id
_entity_poly.type
_entity_poly.pdbx_seq_one_letter_code
_entity_poly.pdbx_strand_id
1 'polypeptide(L)'
;MKTHLLTGVTLAMKNMYGTFPDIDKAKFHKMGIEETILAVNSAFTPNLVIIDGSVGGEAVGPLSATPVNFQTIIASNDVVMADSVASRLIGYDPMDIVHIRMAQETGLGSASSDSIVEIRTHLPPEETDSKFGDKDSKWGEKDGNWDCPDPKIKDFYEWAVELILMFPGWATIFNLGADFLFYDTARLPVLNYLVPTFLKLLHDFFDANLSGIKSTTGDITRRVVNICLIGLVALGCTIGYYQDGYVWKSSLLFELSFLLAIAVAALASARMKTIHTIVLLAISSLVCYVVESTNIGAGLLQYIQEGGRSEVTLFTISGWIVMMVVILQLSDFLAAWLKRLGIFQEMKSWRLLPFLAAVSLFILFASWEGYLATDKIHVWGMYAVMAALGLIYFWKHPIEWNASLVAVSVVVGGYMELLGWLAGFWTYEPLHETLPVFFVLSWAMNSMAVHALAYILGVDLGDRERRRLLPEKQETSGPQAVNVKKRFEHRI
;
A
#
# COMPACT_ATOMS: atom_id res chain seq x y z
N MET A 1 4.45 26.82 -5.68
CA MET A 1 5.58 25.89 -5.90
C MET A 1 5.30 24.61 -5.12
N LYS A 2 5.26 23.43 -5.76
CA LYS A 2 4.99 22.18 -5.01
C LYS A 2 5.62 20.93 -5.64
N THR A 3 5.88 19.92 -4.80
CA THR A 3 6.20 18.55 -5.24
C THR A 3 4.96 17.88 -5.86
N HIS A 4 5.19 16.82 -6.63
CA HIS A 4 4.14 16.05 -7.28
C HIS A 4 4.54 14.59 -7.50
N LEU A 5 3.68 13.66 -7.06
CA LEU A 5 3.91 12.22 -7.13
C LEU A 5 4.15 11.71 -8.57
N LEU A 6 3.37 12.17 -9.55
CA LEU A 6 3.47 11.67 -10.94
C LEU A 6 4.47 12.42 -11.83
N THR A 7 4.86 13.64 -11.48
CA THR A 7 5.66 14.49 -12.41
C THR A 7 6.89 15.06 -11.72
N GLY A 8 7.20 14.58 -10.51
CA GLY A 8 8.18 15.13 -9.58
C GLY A 8 7.76 16.47 -8.96
N VAL A 9 7.36 17.43 -9.80
CA VAL A 9 7.01 18.79 -9.41
C VAL A 9 5.74 19.29 -10.10
N THR A 10 5.08 20.30 -9.53
CA THR A 10 4.07 21.10 -10.21
C THR A 10 4.46 22.57 -10.14
N LEU A 11 5.03 23.05 -11.25
CA LEU A 11 5.59 24.38 -11.44
C LEU A 11 4.98 25.01 -12.70
N ALA A 12 5.70 25.86 -13.42
CA ALA A 12 5.16 26.65 -14.52
C ALA A 12 4.82 25.80 -15.76
N MET A 13 5.72 24.90 -16.18
CA MET A 13 5.47 24.06 -17.36
C MET A 13 4.21 23.23 -17.16
N LYS A 14 4.10 22.59 -15.99
CA LYS A 14 2.90 21.82 -15.67
C LYS A 14 1.67 22.70 -15.42
N ASN A 15 1.82 23.92 -14.95
CA ASN A 15 0.68 24.84 -14.84
C ASN A 15 0.04 25.15 -16.21
N MET A 16 0.82 25.11 -17.30
CA MET A 16 0.28 25.22 -18.67
C MET A 16 -0.64 24.07 -19.05
N TYR A 17 -0.52 22.89 -18.44
CA TYR A 17 -1.54 21.84 -18.57
C TYR A 17 -2.95 22.30 -18.14
N GLY A 18 -3.00 23.33 -17.28
CA GLY A 18 -4.21 24.04 -16.89
C GLY A 18 -4.99 24.62 -18.08
N THR A 19 -4.32 25.01 -19.17
CA THR A 19 -4.92 25.76 -20.28
C THR A 19 -5.70 24.91 -21.27
N PHE A 20 -5.65 23.57 -21.17
CA PHE A 20 -6.50 22.72 -21.99
C PHE A 20 -7.98 22.99 -21.68
N PRO A 21 -8.82 23.23 -22.71
CA PRO A 21 -10.23 23.61 -22.52
C PRO A 21 -11.11 22.42 -22.09
N ASP A 22 -10.61 21.20 -22.23
CA ASP A 22 -11.34 19.99 -21.88
C ASP A 22 -11.48 19.83 -20.37
N ILE A 23 -12.71 19.55 -19.94
CA ILE A 23 -13.06 19.24 -18.55
C ILE A 23 -12.44 17.89 -18.14
N ASP A 24 -12.52 16.88 -19.03
CA ASP A 24 -11.89 15.58 -18.79
C ASP A 24 -10.41 15.63 -19.15
N LYS A 25 -9.60 15.90 -18.12
CA LYS A 25 -8.14 15.93 -18.24
C LYS A 25 -7.50 14.54 -18.13
N ALA A 26 -8.21 13.52 -17.64
CA ALA A 26 -7.66 12.16 -17.52
C ALA A 26 -7.30 11.53 -18.87
N LYS A 27 -7.94 11.95 -19.97
CA LYS A 27 -7.56 11.51 -21.32
C LYS A 27 -6.11 11.81 -21.67
N PHE A 28 -5.53 12.89 -21.14
CA PHE A 28 -4.14 13.24 -21.41
C PHE A 28 -3.14 12.36 -20.64
N HIS A 29 -3.56 11.75 -19.52
CA HIS A 29 -2.75 10.72 -18.87
C HIS A 29 -2.57 9.50 -19.78
N LYS A 30 -3.56 9.16 -20.61
CA LYS A 30 -3.45 8.08 -21.62
C LYS A 30 -2.49 8.42 -22.77
N MET A 31 -2.22 9.71 -22.99
CA MET A 31 -1.40 10.20 -24.10
C MET A 31 0.05 10.45 -23.67
N GLY A 32 0.42 10.14 -22.41
CA GLY A 32 1.68 10.53 -21.80
C GLY A 32 1.59 11.94 -21.22
N ILE A 33 1.58 12.05 -19.89
CA ILE A 33 1.41 13.35 -19.22
C ILE A 33 2.62 14.27 -19.45
N GLU A 34 3.82 13.71 -19.45
CA GLU A 34 5.08 14.43 -19.62
C GLU A 34 5.17 15.01 -21.04
N GLU A 35 4.81 14.22 -22.05
CA GLU A 35 4.75 14.61 -23.46
C GLU A 35 3.67 15.66 -23.69
N THR A 36 2.53 15.52 -23.03
CA THR A 36 1.45 16.51 -23.09
C THR A 36 1.88 17.85 -22.50
N ILE A 37 2.61 17.83 -21.37
CA ILE A 37 3.18 19.04 -20.76
C ILE A 37 4.16 19.71 -21.72
N LEU A 38 5.06 18.95 -22.34
CA LEU A 38 5.98 19.49 -23.34
C LEU A 38 5.24 20.11 -24.54
N ALA A 39 4.24 19.39 -25.07
CA ALA A 39 3.47 19.82 -26.23
C ALA A 39 2.76 21.17 -26.00
N VAL A 40 2.11 21.36 -24.84
CA VAL A 40 1.41 22.63 -24.55
C VAL A 40 2.38 23.79 -24.38
N ASN A 41 3.53 23.57 -23.74
CA ASN A 41 4.56 24.60 -23.59
C ASN A 41 5.26 24.90 -24.92
N SER A 42 5.30 23.95 -25.85
CA SER A 42 5.85 24.15 -27.19
C SER A 42 4.88 24.90 -28.11
N ALA A 43 3.58 24.65 -27.96
CA ALA A 43 2.53 25.33 -28.71
C ALA A 43 2.33 26.79 -28.22
N PHE A 44 2.42 27.01 -26.91
CA PHE A 44 2.22 28.32 -26.27
C PHE A 44 3.30 28.57 -25.23
N THR A 45 4.53 28.83 -25.70
CA THR A 45 5.67 29.06 -24.81
C THR A 45 5.49 30.36 -24.00
N PRO A 46 5.46 30.30 -22.66
CA PRO A 46 5.31 31.48 -21.83
C PRO A 46 6.47 32.47 -22.02
N ASN A 47 6.15 33.76 -22.22
CA ASN A 47 7.16 34.82 -22.35
C ASN A 47 7.59 35.42 -21.00
N LEU A 48 6.77 35.25 -19.96
CA LEU A 48 7.06 35.62 -18.58
C LEU A 48 6.46 34.55 -17.67
N VAL A 49 7.31 34.02 -16.80
CA VAL A 49 6.97 33.00 -15.82
C VAL A 49 7.22 33.57 -14.44
N ILE A 50 6.23 33.45 -13.56
CA ILE A 50 6.36 33.79 -12.16
C ILE A 50 5.91 32.56 -11.37
N ILE A 51 6.84 31.98 -10.60
CA ILE A 51 6.55 30.88 -9.68
C ILE A 51 6.46 31.46 -8.28
N ASP A 52 5.26 31.39 -7.70
CA ASP A 52 5.01 31.75 -6.31
C ASP A 52 5.32 30.56 -5.40
N GLY A 53 6.33 30.71 -4.55
CA GLY A 53 6.71 29.83 -3.46
C GLY A 53 6.65 30.55 -2.12
N SER A 54 5.78 31.56 -1.97
CA SER A 54 5.51 32.20 -0.67
C SER A 54 5.15 31.16 0.39
N VAL A 55 4.21 30.29 0.03
CA VAL A 55 3.97 29.00 0.68
C VAL A 55 4.16 27.89 -0.35
N GLY A 56 5.19 27.07 -0.12
CA GLY A 56 5.46 25.85 -0.82
C GLY A 56 4.59 24.68 -0.38
N GLY A 57 4.62 23.58 -1.13
CA GLY A 57 4.01 22.30 -0.73
C GLY A 57 4.94 21.11 -1.00
N GLU A 58 5.38 20.43 0.07
CA GLU A 58 6.21 19.21 -0.01
C GLU A 58 5.39 17.94 0.30
N ALA A 59 6.03 16.77 0.34
CA ALA A 59 5.44 15.44 0.51
C ALA A 59 4.68 14.92 -0.72
N VAL A 60 3.64 14.11 -0.52
CA VAL A 60 2.94 13.34 -1.55
C VAL A 60 1.86 14.19 -2.26
N GLY A 61 2.30 15.30 -2.87
CA GLY A 61 1.44 16.11 -3.74
C GLY A 61 0.92 15.29 -4.94
N PRO A 62 -0.22 15.64 -5.56
CA PRO A 62 -0.99 16.86 -5.39
C PRO A 62 -2.06 16.78 -4.30
N LEU A 63 -2.37 15.58 -3.81
CA LEU A 63 -3.51 15.30 -2.93
C LEU A 63 -3.18 15.52 -1.44
N SER A 64 -1.91 15.40 -1.05
CA SER A 64 -1.44 15.68 0.30
C SER A 64 -0.11 16.41 0.24
N ALA A 65 -0.16 17.73 0.41
CA ALA A 65 1.04 18.56 0.49
C ALA A 65 1.19 19.14 1.90
N THR A 66 2.38 19.04 2.47
CA THR A 66 2.71 19.73 3.72
C THR A 66 3.14 21.15 3.38
N PRO A 67 2.54 22.20 3.97
CA PRO A 67 2.90 23.58 3.66
C PRO A 67 4.33 23.86 4.12
N VAL A 68 5.12 24.48 3.25
CA VAL A 68 6.48 24.95 3.53
C VAL A 68 6.47 26.46 3.48
N ASN A 69 6.81 27.15 4.57
CA ASN A 69 6.95 28.60 4.56
C ASN A 69 8.26 28.97 3.84
N PHE A 70 8.22 29.02 2.51
CA PHE A 70 9.41 29.11 1.66
C PHE A 70 9.71 30.53 1.19
N GLN A 71 8.70 31.41 1.16
CA GLN A 71 8.82 32.85 0.98
C GLN A 71 9.69 33.27 -0.22
N THR A 72 9.58 32.52 -1.32
CA THR A 72 10.41 32.70 -2.52
C THR A 72 9.54 32.98 -3.74
N ILE A 73 9.95 33.94 -4.56
CA ILE A 73 9.37 34.19 -5.89
C ILE A 73 10.47 33.98 -6.93
N ILE A 74 10.17 33.22 -7.98
CA ILE A 74 11.06 33.03 -9.12
C ILE A 74 10.40 33.68 -10.33
N ALA A 75 11.15 34.51 -11.03
CA ALA A 75 10.70 35.12 -12.28
C ALA A 75 11.71 34.85 -13.40
N SER A 76 11.20 34.50 -14.58
CA SER A 76 12.03 34.20 -15.75
C SER A 76 11.28 34.50 -17.04
N ASN A 77 11.99 34.80 -18.11
CA ASN A 77 11.47 34.82 -19.48
C ASN A 77 11.65 33.46 -20.19
N ASP A 78 12.26 32.49 -19.52
CA ASP A 78 12.42 31.10 -19.96
C ASP A 78 11.72 30.18 -18.94
N VAL A 79 10.70 29.44 -19.40
CA VAL A 79 9.90 28.54 -18.57
C VAL A 79 10.68 27.32 -18.09
N VAL A 80 11.61 26.81 -18.90
CA VAL A 80 12.45 25.67 -18.56
C VAL A 80 13.45 26.09 -17.48
N MET A 81 14.00 27.30 -17.60
CA MET A 81 14.89 27.87 -16.59
C MET A 81 14.18 28.09 -15.25
N ALA A 82 12.97 28.66 -15.28
CA ALA A 82 12.18 28.87 -14.05
C ALA A 82 11.93 27.56 -13.30
N ASP A 83 11.48 26.53 -14.03
CA ASP A 83 11.18 25.23 -13.46
C ASP A 83 12.45 24.50 -13.01
N SER A 84 13.58 24.66 -13.72
CA SER A 84 14.89 24.14 -13.31
C SER A 84 15.37 24.75 -11.99
N VAL A 85 15.31 26.08 -11.85
CA VAL A 85 15.69 26.78 -10.62
C VAL A 85 14.79 26.34 -9.46
N ALA A 86 13.48 26.32 -9.67
CA ALA A 86 12.54 25.87 -8.66
C ALA A 86 12.77 24.40 -8.25
N SER A 87 13.06 23.51 -9.20
CA SER A 87 13.35 22.10 -8.90
C SER A 87 14.60 21.93 -8.04
N ARG A 88 15.66 22.71 -8.32
CA ARG A 88 16.89 22.72 -7.49
C ARG A 88 16.61 23.23 -6.08
N LEU A 89 15.81 24.29 -5.95
CA LEU A 89 15.41 24.86 -4.66
C LEU A 89 14.55 23.91 -3.84
N ILE A 90 13.76 23.05 -4.50
CA ILE A 90 13.03 21.96 -3.83
C ILE A 90 14.00 20.84 -3.39
N GLY A 91 15.02 20.54 -4.19
CA GLY A 91 16.01 19.48 -3.92
C GLY A 91 16.05 18.38 -4.98
N TYR A 92 15.40 18.58 -6.13
CA TYR A 92 15.51 17.70 -7.29
C TYR A 92 16.68 18.14 -8.20
N ASP A 93 17.31 17.17 -8.86
CA ASP A 93 18.04 17.47 -10.11
C ASP A 93 17.00 17.77 -11.20
N PRO A 94 17.02 18.95 -11.84
CA PRO A 94 16.11 19.28 -12.94
C PRO A 94 16.09 18.24 -14.06
N MET A 95 17.21 17.54 -14.30
CA MET A 95 17.32 16.53 -15.35
C MET A 95 16.66 15.20 -15.00
N ASP A 96 16.33 14.99 -13.72
CA ASP A 96 15.50 13.86 -13.27
C ASP A 96 14.01 14.11 -13.55
N ILE A 97 13.61 15.37 -13.75
CA ILE A 97 12.24 15.74 -14.11
C ILE A 97 12.05 15.59 -15.63
N VAL A 98 11.21 14.63 -16.03
CA VAL A 98 11.12 14.17 -17.42
C VAL A 98 10.74 15.30 -18.40
N HIS A 99 9.66 16.06 -18.15
CA HIS A 99 9.28 17.19 -19.02
C HIS A 99 10.34 18.31 -19.09
N ILE A 100 11.08 18.58 -18.01
CA ILE A 100 12.16 19.59 -18.01
C ILE A 100 13.32 19.10 -18.89
N ARG A 101 13.74 17.84 -18.71
CA ARG A 101 14.77 17.21 -19.55
C ARG A 101 14.37 17.23 -21.02
N MET A 102 13.16 16.77 -21.36
CA MET A 102 12.69 16.75 -22.75
C MET A 102 12.61 18.16 -23.35
N ALA A 103 12.23 19.17 -22.57
CA ALA A 103 12.19 20.55 -23.03
C ALA A 103 13.59 21.11 -23.32
N GLN A 104 14.58 20.77 -22.49
CA GLN A 104 15.97 21.11 -22.78
C GLN A 104 16.48 20.40 -24.05
N GLU A 105 16.22 19.10 -24.18
CA GLU A 105 16.66 18.29 -25.32
C GLU A 105 16.03 18.73 -26.65
N THR A 106 14.79 19.24 -26.62
CA THR A 106 14.09 19.78 -27.79
C THR A 106 14.41 21.25 -28.05
N GLY A 107 15.19 21.91 -27.19
CA GLY A 107 15.60 23.30 -27.34
C GLY A 107 14.52 24.34 -27.00
N LEU A 108 13.49 23.95 -26.24
CA LEU A 108 12.42 24.85 -25.81
C LEU A 108 12.89 25.90 -24.80
N GLY A 109 13.94 25.60 -24.04
CA GLY A 109 14.57 26.48 -23.06
C GLY A 109 15.79 25.81 -22.44
N SER A 110 16.40 26.45 -21.45
CA SER A 110 17.61 25.92 -20.80
C SER A 110 17.36 25.51 -19.35
N ALA A 111 17.77 24.28 -18.99
CA ALA A 111 17.82 23.83 -17.60
C ALA A 111 19.24 23.94 -16.99
N SER A 112 20.22 24.45 -17.75
CA SER A 112 21.62 24.57 -17.33
C SER A 112 21.85 25.68 -16.31
N SER A 113 22.64 25.40 -15.27
CA SER A 113 23.05 26.36 -14.26
C SER A 113 24.19 27.30 -14.68
N ASP A 114 24.81 27.09 -15.83
CA ASP A 114 25.99 27.86 -16.24
C ASP A 114 25.64 29.31 -16.63
N SER A 115 24.38 29.57 -16.97
CA SER A 115 23.82 30.92 -17.08
C SER A 115 23.33 31.37 -15.71
N ILE A 116 24.21 32.03 -14.96
CA ILE A 116 23.94 32.57 -13.63
C ILE A 116 22.61 33.35 -13.62
N VAL A 117 21.67 32.81 -12.85
CA VAL A 117 20.51 33.52 -12.31
C VAL A 117 21.04 34.47 -11.24
N GLU A 118 20.93 35.76 -11.48
CA GLU A 118 21.15 36.74 -10.42
C GLU A 118 20.00 36.61 -9.42
N ILE A 119 20.24 35.95 -8.29
CA ILE A 119 19.28 35.86 -7.18
C ILE A 119 19.23 37.25 -6.55
N ARG A 120 18.38 38.11 -7.11
CA ARG A 120 18.12 39.44 -6.59
C ARG A 120 17.10 39.30 -5.47
N THR A 121 17.57 39.54 -4.24
CA THR A 121 16.82 39.73 -2.99
C THR A 121 16.61 38.49 -2.10
N HIS A 122 17.13 38.61 -0.88
CA HIS A 122 16.54 38.00 0.31
C HIS A 122 15.48 38.99 0.82
N LEU A 123 14.27 38.52 1.14
CA LEU A 123 13.35 39.32 1.93
C LEU A 123 14.01 39.62 3.28
N PRO A 124 13.94 40.87 3.79
CA PRO A 124 14.39 41.14 5.15
C PRO A 124 13.58 40.29 6.13
N PRO A 125 14.17 39.84 7.26
CA PRO A 125 13.44 39.08 8.26
C PRO A 125 12.43 40.02 8.93
N GLU A 126 11.20 40.08 8.42
CA GLU A 126 10.09 40.64 9.19
C GLU A 126 9.57 39.59 10.16
N GLU A 127 9.41 40.02 11.42
CA GLU A 127 8.82 39.28 12.52
C GLU A 127 7.45 38.74 12.11
N THR A 128 7.34 37.42 11.93
CA THR A 128 6.08 36.81 11.53
C THR A 128 5.09 36.81 12.70
N ASP A 129 3.97 37.49 12.48
CA ASP A 129 2.75 37.33 13.26
C ASP A 129 2.38 35.84 13.33
N SER A 130 2.14 35.36 14.55
CA SER A 130 2.06 33.96 14.98
C SER A 130 0.84 33.18 14.49
N LYS A 131 0.36 33.40 13.26
CA LYS A 131 -0.84 32.75 12.72
C LYS A 131 -0.57 31.55 11.82
N PHE A 132 0.60 31.43 11.21
CA PHE A 132 0.94 30.32 10.31
C PHE A 132 2.44 29.98 10.39
N GLY A 133 2.85 29.26 11.43
CA GLY A 133 4.22 28.73 11.54
C GLY A 133 4.79 28.85 12.96
N ASP A 134 5.55 27.83 13.34
CA ASP A 134 6.26 27.75 14.61
C ASP A 134 7.25 28.92 14.74
N LYS A 135 7.44 29.45 15.94
CA LYS A 135 8.27 30.66 16.20
C LYS A 135 9.76 30.48 15.85
N ASP A 136 10.16 29.26 15.51
CA ASP A 136 11.56 28.85 15.33
C ASP A 136 11.97 28.68 13.85
N SER A 137 11.07 28.78 12.87
CA SER A 137 11.45 28.54 11.46
C SER A 137 12.29 29.68 10.89
N LYS A 138 13.57 29.44 10.64
CA LYS A 138 14.44 30.40 9.94
C LYS A 138 14.21 30.30 8.43
N TRP A 139 14.27 31.45 7.76
CA TRP A 139 14.19 31.57 6.30
C TRP A 139 15.19 30.62 5.61
N GLY A 140 14.73 29.88 4.59
CA GLY A 140 15.58 29.02 3.77
C GLY A 140 16.05 27.71 4.42
N GLU A 141 15.52 27.31 5.59
CA GLU A 141 15.93 26.07 6.28
C GLU A 141 15.75 24.78 5.45
N LYS A 142 14.84 24.80 4.46
CA LYS A 142 14.58 23.67 3.56
C LYS A 142 15.08 23.89 2.12
N ASP A 143 15.88 24.91 1.83
CA ASP A 143 16.49 25.07 0.49
C ASP A 143 17.23 23.79 0.08
N GLY A 144 16.75 23.15 -0.99
CA GLY A 144 17.30 21.91 -1.54
C GLY A 144 17.02 20.65 -0.71
N ASN A 145 16.17 20.72 0.32
CA ASN A 145 15.93 19.62 1.26
C ASN A 145 14.44 19.45 1.60
N TRP A 146 13.57 19.54 0.60
CA TRP A 146 12.14 19.25 0.78
C TRP A 146 11.91 17.73 0.86
N ASP A 147 10.82 17.34 1.51
CA ASP A 147 10.36 15.96 1.51
C ASP A 147 9.78 15.60 0.13
N CYS A 148 10.61 15.00 -0.71
CA CYS A 148 10.33 14.68 -2.10
C CYS A 148 9.89 13.21 -2.28
N PRO A 149 8.79 12.93 -3.02
CA PRO A 149 8.45 11.55 -3.38
C PRO A 149 9.55 10.90 -4.26
N ASP A 150 9.80 9.61 -4.05
CA ASP A 150 10.81 8.84 -4.81
C ASP A 150 10.42 8.77 -6.29
N PRO A 151 11.29 9.19 -7.23
CA PRO A 151 11.02 9.13 -8.67
C PRO A 151 10.62 7.75 -9.19
N LYS A 152 11.03 6.65 -8.56
CA LYS A 152 10.66 5.28 -8.99
C LYS A 152 9.22 4.91 -8.66
N ILE A 153 8.60 5.61 -7.71
CA ILE A 153 7.21 5.39 -7.34
C ILE A 153 6.29 5.93 -8.43
N LYS A 154 6.69 7.00 -9.12
CA LYS A 154 5.99 7.55 -10.29
C LYS A 154 5.68 6.47 -11.33
N ASP A 155 6.69 5.72 -11.78
CA ASP A 155 6.55 4.74 -12.85
C ASP A 155 5.48 3.69 -12.53
N PHE A 156 5.34 3.32 -11.25
CA PHE A 156 4.27 2.44 -10.81
C PHE A 156 2.90 3.09 -10.88
N TYR A 157 2.74 4.30 -10.36
CA TYR A 157 1.45 4.98 -10.39
C TYR A 157 1.02 5.27 -11.83
N GLU A 158 1.95 5.64 -12.71
CA GLU A 158 1.70 5.77 -14.15
C GLU A 158 1.23 4.44 -14.74
N TRP A 159 1.98 3.34 -14.53
CA TRP A 159 1.56 2.01 -14.98
C TRP A 159 0.18 1.61 -14.45
N ALA A 160 -0.08 1.84 -13.16
CA ALA A 160 -1.34 1.47 -12.52
C ALA A 160 -2.51 2.29 -13.07
N VAL A 161 -2.32 3.61 -13.23
CA VAL A 161 -3.30 4.50 -13.83
C VAL A 161 -3.54 4.11 -15.29
N GLU A 162 -2.50 3.88 -16.09
CA GLU A 162 -2.62 3.41 -17.47
C GLU A 162 -3.40 2.09 -17.56
N LEU A 163 -3.03 1.09 -16.75
CA LEU A 163 -3.70 -0.22 -16.70
C LEU A 163 -5.19 -0.08 -16.36
N ILE A 164 -5.53 0.71 -15.34
CA ILE A 164 -6.92 0.96 -14.94
C ILE A 164 -7.68 1.67 -16.06
N LEU A 165 -7.04 2.64 -16.71
CA LEU A 165 -7.63 3.46 -17.77
C LEU A 165 -7.76 2.72 -19.12
N MET A 166 -7.11 1.57 -19.31
CA MET A 166 -7.28 0.68 -20.47
C MET A 166 -8.67 0.04 -20.52
N PHE A 167 -9.36 -0.08 -19.38
CA PHE A 167 -10.70 -0.68 -19.34
C PHE A 167 -11.78 0.32 -19.80
N PRO A 168 -12.69 -0.06 -20.71
CA PRO A 168 -13.76 0.83 -21.18
C PRO A 168 -14.63 1.35 -20.03
N GLY A 169 -14.88 2.66 -19.99
CA GLY A 169 -15.70 3.31 -18.94
C GLY A 169 -14.98 3.64 -17.63
N TRP A 170 -13.77 3.13 -17.42
CA TRP A 170 -13.02 3.35 -16.18
C TRP A 170 -12.42 4.75 -16.04
N ALA A 171 -12.25 5.50 -17.13
CA ALA A 171 -11.88 6.92 -17.06
C ALA A 171 -12.90 7.75 -16.28
N THR A 172 -14.20 7.46 -16.45
CA THR A 172 -15.28 8.12 -15.74
C THR A 172 -15.27 7.77 -14.26
N ILE A 173 -15.02 6.51 -13.90
CA ILE A 173 -14.91 6.06 -12.51
C ILE A 173 -13.65 6.64 -11.85
N PHE A 174 -12.54 6.70 -12.57
CA PHE A 174 -11.31 7.31 -12.08
C PHE A 174 -11.49 8.80 -11.80
N ASN A 175 -12.12 9.55 -12.71
CA ASN A 175 -12.43 10.96 -12.50
C ASN A 175 -13.40 11.17 -11.33
N LEU A 176 -14.51 10.42 -11.30
CA LEU A 176 -15.47 10.49 -10.21
C LEU A 176 -14.84 10.11 -8.87
N GLY A 177 -13.99 9.09 -8.85
CA GLY A 177 -13.25 8.65 -7.67
C GLY A 177 -12.24 9.69 -7.22
N ALA A 178 -11.47 10.27 -8.14
CA ALA A 178 -10.51 11.32 -7.80
C ALA A 178 -11.20 12.57 -7.24
N ASP A 179 -12.28 13.01 -7.89
CA ASP A 179 -13.04 14.19 -7.48
C ASP A 179 -13.79 13.94 -6.16
N PHE A 180 -14.45 12.79 -6.00
CA PHE A 180 -15.23 12.48 -4.80
C PHE A 180 -14.35 12.05 -3.61
N LEU A 181 -13.48 11.04 -3.77
CA LEU A 181 -12.69 10.44 -2.69
C LEU A 181 -11.43 11.22 -2.31
N PHE A 182 -10.90 12.06 -3.20
CA PHE A 182 -9.69 12.83 -2.87
C PHE A 182 -9.91 14.33 -2.79
N TYR A 183 -10.87 14.90 -3.53
CA TYR A 183 -11.09 16.34 -3.50
C TYR A 183 -12.29 16.76 -2.63
N ASP A 184 -13.46 16.17 -2.82
CA ASP A 184 -14.67 16.58 -2.07
C ASP A 184 -14.73 16.04 -0.65
N THR A 185 -14.33 14.79 -0.43
CA THR A 185 -14.22 14.22 0.92
C THR A 185 -13.15 14.92 1.76
N ALA A 186 -12.05 15.40 1.16
CA ALA A 186 -11.04 16.20 1.86
C ALA A 186 -11.56 17.55 2.37
N ARG A 187 -12.69 18.06 1.84
CA ARG A 187 -13.35 19.29 2.32
C ARG A 187 -14.18 19.08 3.58
N LEU A 188 -14.49 17.83 3.95
CA LEU A 188 -15.25 17.54 5.15
C LEU A 188 -14.34 17.64 6.39
N PRO A 189 -14.74 18.36 7.48
CA PRO A 189 -13.85 18.69 8.59
C PRO A 189 -13.13 17.51 9.25
N VAL A 190 -13.81 16.36 9.36
CA VAL A 190 -13.22 15.14 9.97
C VAL A 190 -12.31 14.41 8.98
N LEU A 191 -12.70 14.36 7.71
CA LEU A 191 -11.95 13.65 6.68
C LEU A 191 -10.72 14.42 6.21
N ASN A 192 -10.70 15.76 6.34
CA ASN A 192 -9.52 16.58 6.02
C ASN A 192 -8.26 16.15 6.80
N TYR A 193 -8.42 15.67 8.03
CA TYR A 193 -7.29 15.15 8.82
C TYR A 193 -6.95 13.67 8.49
N LEU A 194 -7.94 12.90 8.05
CA LEU A 194 -7.78 11.47 7.78
C LEU A 194 -7.22 11.20 6.38
N VAL A 195 -7.63 11.98 5.36
CA VAL A 195 -7.24 11.80 3.97
C VAL A 195 -5.73 11.90 3.76
N PRO A 196 -5.00 12.91 4.29
CA PRO A 196 -3.54 12.97 4.21
C PRO A 196 -2.87 11.73 4.82
N THR A 197 -3.35 11.30 5.99
CA THR A 197 -2.82 10.15 6.71
C THR A 197 -3.08 8.86 5.93
N PHE A 198 -4.27 8.70 5.35
CA PHE A 198 -4.64 7.57 4.52
C PHE A 198 -3.80 7.52 3.23
N LEU A 199 -3.62 8.65 2.55
CA LEU A 199 -2.78 8.74 1.35
C LEU A 199 -1.32 8.40 1.65
N LYS A 200 -0.80 8.88 2.79
CA LYS A 200 0.53 8.51 3.26
C LYS A 200 0.64 7.01 3.56
N LEU A 201 -0.36 6.42 4.21
CA LEU A 201 -0.42 4.97 4.45
C LEU A 201 -0.46 4.18 3.14
N LEU A 202 -1.25 4.64 2.18
CA LEU A 202 -1.36 4.01 0.85
C LEU A 202 -0.04 4.11 0.09
N HIS A 203 0.60 5.28 0.10
CA HIS A 203 1.93 5.49 -0.46
C HIS A 203 2.97 4.58 0.20
N ASP A 204 3.03 4.55 1.53
CA ASP A 204 3.93 3.66 2.27
C ASP A 204 3.68 2.19 1.97
N PHE A 205 2.40 1.80 1.80
CA PHE A 205 2.02 0.45 1.40
C PHE A 205 2.57 0.13 0.02
N PHE A 206 2.34 1.00 -0.97
CA PHE A 206 2.83 0.78 -2.33
C PHE A 206 4.35 0.83 -2.40
N ASP A 207 5.02 1.79 -1.77
CA ASP A 207 6.48 1.90 -1.72
C ASP A 207 7.12 0.65 -1.09
N ALA A 208 6.67 0.25 0.12
CA ALA A 208 7.19 -0.92 0.82
C ALA A 208 7.00 -2.23 0.05
N ASN A 209 6.10 -2.20 -0.92
CA ASN A 209 5.86 -3.27 -1.82
C ASN A 209 6.73 -3.09 -3.08
N LEU A 210 6.63 -2.01 -3.83
CA LEU A 210 7.10 -1.90 -5.21
C LEU A 210 8.53 -1.37 -5.35
N SER A 211 9.08 -0.75 -4.31
CA SER A 211 10.49 -0.31 -4.32
C SER A 211 11.46 -1.50 -4.42
N GLY A 212 12.55 -1.30 -5.16
CA GLY A 212 13.64 -2.28 -5.25
C GLY A 212 13.39 -3.50 -6.14
N ILE A 213 12.31 -3.50 -6.94
CA ILE A 213 12.05 -4.53 -7.97
C ILE A 213 13.09 -4.38 -9.09
N LYS A 214 14.31 -4.90 -8.91
CA LYS A 214 15.20 -5.22 -10.05
C LYS A 214 14.77 -6.56 -10.63
N SER A 215 14.86 -6.70 -11.95
CA SER A 215 14.41 -7.88 -12.68
C SER A 215 15.61 -8.56 -13.34
N THR A 216 16.25 -9.49 -12.63
CA THR A 216 17.03 -10.52 -13.31
C THR A 216 16.07 -11.45 -14.05
N THR A 217 16.52 -12.16 -15.10
CA THR A 217 15.67 -13.10 -15.84
C THR A 217 15.05 -14.17 -14.91
N GLY A 218 15.81 -14.64 -13.91
CA GLY A 218 15.31 -15.59 -12.90
C GLY A 218 14.21 -15.01 -11.99
N ASP A 219 14.29 -13.71 -11.67
CA ASP A 219 13.24 -13.03 -10.89
C ASP A 219 11.92 -12.90 -11.66
N ILE A 220 11.99 -12.69 -12.97
CA ILE A 220 10.81 -12.64 -13.84
C ILE A 220 10.14 -14.01 -13.89
N THR A 221 10.90 -15.08 -14.17
CA THR A 221 10.36 -16.44 -14.23
C THR A 221 9.69 -16.84 -12.92
N ARG A 222 10.33 -16.58 -11.78
CA ARG A 222 9.75 -16.86 -10.45
C ARG A 222 8.43 -16.10 -10.23
N ARG A 223 8.39 -14.80 -10.57
CA ARG A 223 7.19 -13.97 -10.42
C ARG A 223 6.03 -14.53 -11.25
N VAL A 224 6.30 -14.87 -12.51
CA VAL A 224 5.30 -15.46 -13.41
C VAL A 224 4.77 -16.76 -12.80
N VAL A 225 5.65 -17.66 -12.33
CA VAL A 225 5.23 -18.90 -11.67
C VAL A 225 4.33 -18.64 -10.47
N ASN A 226 4.70 -17.72 -9.56
CA ASN A 226 3.90 -17.43 -8.37
C ASN A 226 2.56 -16.76 -8.70
N ILE A 227 2.53 -15.88 -9.70
CA ILE A 227 1.29 -15.27 -10.18
C ILE A 227 0.40 -16.33 -10.82
N CYS A 228 0.96 -17.25 -11.62
CA CYS A 228 0.21 -18.37 -12.18
C CYS A 228 -0.36 -19.29 -11.09
N LEU A 229 0.38 -19.56 -10.00
CA LEU A 229 -0.13 -20.33 -8.86
C LEU A 229 -1.36 -19.65 -8.23
N ILE A 230 -1.30 -18.33 -7.98
CA ILE A 230 -2.46 -17.59 -7.47
C ILE A 230 -3.58 -17.55 -8.51
N GLY A 231 -3.27 -17.43 -9.79
CA GLY A 231 -4.25 -17.49 -10.89
C GLY A 231 -4.99 -18.83 -10.94
N LEU A 232 -4.31 -19.95 -10.69
CA LEU A 232 -4.94 -21.27 -10.58
C LEU A 232 -5.85 -21.37 -9.34
N VAL A 233 -5.42 -20.81 -8.21
CA VAL A 233 -6.27 -20.75 -7.00
C VAL A 233 -7.51 -19.90 -7.28
N ALA A 234 -7.35 -18.73 -7.92
CA ALA A 234 -8.46 -17.86 -8.29
C ALA A 234 -9.41 -18.53 -9.29
N LEU A 235 -8.89 -19.28 -10.26
CA LEU A 235 -9.71 -20.09 -11.16
C LEU A 235 -10.51 -21.16 -10.40
N GLY A 236 -9.86 -21.84 -9.44
CA GLY A 236 -10.53 -22.76 -8.52
C GLY A 236 -11.65 -22.10 -7.73
N CYS A 237 -11.42 -20.88 -7.22
CA CYS A 237 -12.46 -20.08 -6.57
C CYS A 237 -13.65 -19.86 -7.51
N THR A 238 -13.42 -19.38 -8.73
CA THR A 238 -14.49 -19.08 -9.68
C THR A 238 -15.30 -20.33 -10.05
N ILE A 239 -14.62 -21.47 -10.25
CA ILE A 239 -15.28 -22.74 -10.55
C ILE A 239 -16.15 -23.19 -9.37
N GLY A 240 -15.59 -23.23 -8.15
CA GLY A 240 -16.34 -23.62 -6.96
C GLY A 240 -17.50 -22.66 -6.67
N TYR A 241 -17.28 -21.37 -6.86
CA TYR A 241 -18.28 -20.33 -6.66
C TYR A 241 -19.49 -20.49 -7.58
N TYR A 242 -19.24 -20.87 -8.83
CA TYR A 242 -20.30 -21.19 -9.78
C TYR A 242 -21.00 -22.51 -9.43
N GLN A 243 -20.24 -23.56 -9.07
CA GLN A 243 -20.77 -24.87 -8.71
C GLN A 243 -21.66 -24.85 -7.46
N ASP A 244 -21.31 -24.01 -6.49
CA ASP A 244 -22.06 -23.88 -5.23
C ASP A 244 -23.31 -22.97 -5.39
N GLY A 245 -23.51 -22.38 -6.58
CA GLY A 245 -24.67 -21.57 -6.93
C GLY A 245 -24.63 -20.14 -6.38
N TYR A 246 -23.47 -19.67 -5.88
CA TYR A 246 -23.35 -18.38 -5.21
C TYR A 246 -23.48 -17.17 -6.14
N VAL A 247 -23.23 -17.35 -7.44
CA VAL A 247 -23.38 -16.31 -8.48
C VAL A 247 -24.75 -15.63 -8.43
N TRP A 248 -25.80 -16.38 -8.05
CA TRP A 248 -27.17 -15.87 -7.98
C TRP A 248 -27.52 -15.15 -6.67
N LYS A 249 -26.67 -15.28 -5.64
CA LYS A 249 -26.86 -14.68 -4.30
C LYS A 249 -25.87 -13.55 -4.00
N SER A 250 -24.89 -13.35 -4.86
CA SER A 250 -23.79 -12.41 -4.63
C SER A 250 -24.24 -10.96 -4.48
N SER A 251 -23.45 -10.20 -3.72
CA SER A 251 -23.50 -8.75 -3.72
C SER A 251 -22.31 -8.19 -4.51
N LEU A 252 -22.53 -7.05 -5.18
CA LEU A 252 -21.44 -6.33 -5.86
C LEU A 252 -20.27 -6.02 -4.91
N LEU A 253 -20.57 -5.74 -3.65
CA LEU A 253 -19.56 -5.48 -2.62
C LEU A 253 -18.69 -6.71 -2.34
N PHE A 254 -19.28 -7.90 -2.29
CA PHE A 254 -18.53 -9.15 -2.13
C PHE A 254 -17.61 -9.39 -3.34
N GLU A 255 -18.14 -9.30 -4.56
CA GLU A 255 -17.37 -9.52 -5.80
C GLU A 255 -16.17 -8.59 -5.90
N LEU A 256 -16.38 -7.28 -5.69
CA LEU A 256 -15.31 -6.29 -5.76
C LEU A 256 -14.27 -6.49 -4.65
N SER A 257 -14.71 -6.83 -3.43
CA SER A 257 -13.80 -7.13 -2.32
C SER A 257 -12.97 -8.39 -2.58
N PHE A 258 -13.57 -9.41 -3.17
CA PHE A 258 -12.90 -10.67 -3.47
C PHE A 258 -11.91 -10.53 -4.64
N LEU A 259 -12.27 -9.78 -5.69
CA LEU A 259 -11.35 -9.41 -6.78
C LEU A 259 -10.14 -8.63 -6.26
N LEU A 260 -10.37 -7.67 -5.36
CA LEU A 260 -9.30 -6.94 -4.70
C LEU A 260 -8.39 -7.88 -3.90
N ALA A 261 -8.96 -8.85 -3.17
CA ALA A 261 -8.19 -9.84 -2.42
C ALA A 261 -7.30 -10.70 -3.35
N ILE A 262 -7.81 -11.12 -4.51
CA ILE A 262 -7.02 -11.85 -5.53
C ILE A 262 -5.86 -10.97 -6.04
N ALA A 263 -6.11 -9.69 -6.32
CA ALA A 263 -5.08 -8.76 -6.78
C ALA A 263 -3.97 -8.56 -5.73
N VAL A 264 -4.35 -8.38 -4.45
CA VAL A 264 -3.41 -8.28 -3.34
C VAL A 264 -2.62 -9.59 -3.16
N ALA A 265 -3.28 -10.74 -3.29
CA ALA A 265 -2.62 -12.05 -3.20
C ALA A 265 -1.60 -12.26 -4.33
N ALA A 266 -1.92 -11.85 -5.56
CA ALA A 266 -0.99 -11.92 -6.69
C ALA A 266 0.23 -11.01 -6.51
N LEU A 267 0.02 -9.79 -6.01
CA LEU A 267 1.11 -8.86 -5.68
C LEU A 267 2.01 -9.41 -4.57
N ALA A 268 1.42 -10.03 -3.54
CA ALA A 268 2.15 -10.66 -2.44
C ALA A 268 3.00 -11.83 -2.93
N SER A 269 2.38 -12.75 -3.69
CA SER A 269 3.04 -13.96 -4.18
C SER A 269 4.20 -13.63 -5.12
N ALA A 270 4.08 -12.59 -5.95
CA ALA A 270 5.13 -12.15 -6.85
C ALA A 270 6.46 -11.83 -6.12
N ARG A 271 6.41 -11.45 -4.84
CA ARG A 271 7.61 -11.08 -4.05
C ARG A 271 8.18 -12.21 -3.22
N MET A 272 7.42 -13.28 -3.04
CA MET A 272 7.84 -14.40 -2.24
C MET A 272 8.72 -15.35 -3.05
N LYS A 273 9.64 -16.05 -2.38
CA LYS A 273 10.26 -17.25 -2.94
C LYS A 273 9.16 -18.28 -3.23
N THR A 274 9.22 -18.95 -4.38
CA THR A 274 8.18 -19.91 -4.81
C THR A 274 7.91 -21.00 -3.78
N ILE A 275 8.93 -21.48 -3.07
CA ILE A 275 8.74 -22.47 -2.00
C ILE A 275 7.87 -21.94 -0.85
N HIS A 276 7.98 -20.66 -0.50
CA HIS A 276 7.16 -20.06 0.57
C HIS A 276 5.71 -19.93 0.11
N THR A 277 5.50 -19.55 -1.16
CA THR A 277 4.17 -19.51 -1.77
C THR A 277 3.53 -20.90 -1.79
N ILE A 278 4.23 -21.93 -2.28
CA ILE A 278 3.71 -23.30 -2.34
C ILE A 278 3.35 -23.82 -0.94
N VAL A 279 4.25 -23.64 0.04
CA VAL A 279 4.00 -24.10 1.41
C VAL A 279 2.83 -23.36 2.05
N LEU A 280 2.72 -22.05 1.85
CA LEU A 280 1.58 -21.28 2.32
C LEU A 280 0.26 -21.79 1.72
N LEU A 281 0.22 -22.01 0.40
CA LEU A 281 -0.96 -22.52 -0.30
C LEU A 281 -1.37 -23.91 0.22
N ALA A 282 -0.41 -24.82 0.36
CA ALA A 282 -0.64 -26.20 0.78
C ALA A 282 -1.06 -26.32 2.26
N ILE A 283 -0.46 -25.53 3.15
CA ILE A 283 -0.84 -25.56 4.57
C ILE A 283 -2.16 -24.86 4.77
N SER A 284 -2.42 -23.74 4.07
CA SER A 284 -3.70 -23.04 4.17
C SER A 284 -4.86 -23.94 3.72
N SER A 285 -4.68 -24.74 2.66
CA SER A 285 -5.71 -25.69 2.23
C SER A 285 -5.93 -26.81 3.24
N LEU A 286 -4.86 -27.35 3.83
CA LEU A 286 -4.94 -28.39 4.86
C LEU A 286 -5.67 -27.89 6.12
N VAL A 287 -5.25 -26.73 6.64
CA VAL A 287 -5.86 -26.14 7.85
C VAL A 287 -7.32 -25.76 7.57
N CYS A 288 -7.61 -25.16 6.42
CA CYS A 288 -8.98 -24.88 6.00
C CYS A 288 -9.82 -26.15 6.03
N TYR A 289 -9.39 -27.23 5.37
CA TYR A 289 -10.15 -28.47 5.33
C TYR A 289 -10.43 -29.01 6.74
N VAL A 290 -9.44 -29.02 7.64
CA VAL A 290 -9.61 -29.49 9.02
C VAL A 290 -10.58 -28.60 9.80
N VAL A 291 -10.42 -27.28 9.72
CA VAL A 291 -11.25 -26.31 10.46
C VAL A 291 -12.69 -26.35 9.97
N GLU A 292 -12.89 -26.26 8.67
CA GLU A 292 -14.21 -26.22 8.06
C GLU A 292 -14.94 -27.55 8.23
N SER A 293 -14.28 -28.69 7.97
CA SER A 293 -14.92 -30.00 8.17
C SER A 293 -15.30 -30.26 9.63
N THR A 294 -14.50 -29.80 10.58
CA THR A 294 -14.78 -29.96 12.01
C THR A 294 -15.96 -29.08 12.43
N ASN A 295 -16.01 -27.81 12.00
CA ASN A 295 -17.09 -26.90 12.35
C ASN A 295 -18.42 -27.27 11.65
N ILE A 296 -18.38 -27.68 10.38
CA ILE A 296 -19.53 -28.19 9.63
C ILE A 296 -20.03 -29.50 10.24
N GLY A 297 -19.13 -30.45 10.49
CA GLY A 297 -19.49 -31.74 11.09
C GLY A 297 -20.05 -31.61 12.49
N ALA A 298 -19.64 -30.57 13.21
CA ALA A 298 -20.22 -30.21 14.49
C ALA A 298 -21.50 -29.36 14.36
N GLY A 299 -21.92 -28.92 13.19
CA GLY A 299 -23.10 -28.04 13.03
C GLY A 299 -22.93 -26.69 13.72
N LEU A 300 -21.74 -26.10 13.66
CA LEU A 300 -21.49 -24.72 14.11
C LEU A 300 -21.52 -23.73 12.94
N LEU A 301 -21.20 -24.23 11.75
CA LEU A 301 -21.16 -23.49 10.51
C LEU A 301 -21.91 -24.28 9.45
N GLN A 302 -22.80 -23.61 8.72
CA GLN A 302 -23.54 -24.21 7.62
C GLN A 302 -23.39 -23.35 6.37
N TYR A 303 -22.85 -23.94 5.31
CA TYR A 303 -22.81 -23.31 3.99
C TYR A 303 -24.16 -23.51 3.28
N ILE A 304 -24.65 -22.46 2.63
CA ILE A 304 -25.93 -22.47 1.90
C ILE A 304 -25.64 -22.76 0.42
N GLN A 305 -25.25 -24.00 0.13
CA GLN A 305 -24.90 -24.47 -1.21
C GLN A 305 -26.14 -24.92 -2.00
N GLU A 306 -26.03 -24.91 -3.32
CA GLU A 306 -27.07 -25.45 -4.20
C GLU A 306 -27.36 -26.93 -3.88
N GLY A 307 -28.64 -27.29 -3.81
CA GLY A 307 -29.08 -28.63 -3.44
C GLY A 307 -29.07 -28.93 -1.93
N GLY A 308 -28.89 -27.92 -1.06
CA GLY A 308 -29.00 -28.07 0.39
C GLY A 308 -27.82 -28.81 1.04
N ARG A 309 -26.69 -28.92 0.33
CA ARG A 309 -25.46 -29.47 0.87
C ARG A 309 -24.76 -28.43 1.77
N SER A 310 -23.96 -28.93 2.70
CA SER A 310 -23.04 -28.13 3.49
C SER A 310 -21.79 -28.95 3.67
N GLU A 311 -20.88 -28.87 2.71
CA GLU A 311 -19.61 -29.59 2.70
C GLU A 311 -18.45 -28.64 2.37
N VAL A 312 -17.21 -29.08 2.63
CA VAL A 312 -16.03 -28.30 2.26
C VAL A 312 -15.86 -28.37 0.74
N THR A 313 -16.06 -27.26 0.05
CA THR A 313 -16.00 -27.19 -1.42
C THR A 313 -14.69 -26.59 -1.91
N LEU A 314 -14.51 -26.63 -3.24
CA LEU A 314 -13.37 -25.98 -3.89
C LEU A 314 -13.33 -24.48 -3.57
N PHE A 315 -14.49 -23.80 -3.58
CA PHE A 315 -14.60 -22.38 -3.24
C PHE A 315 -14.09 -22.07 -1.83
N THR A 316 -14.48 -22.89 -0.87
CA THR A 316 -14.10 -22.73 0.54
C THR A 316 -12.58 -22.79 0.70
N ILE A 317 -11.96 -23.83 0.12
CA ILE A 317 -10.51 -24.05 0.20
C ILE A 317 -9.75 -22.94 -0.53
N SER A 318 -10.10 -22.65 -1.78
CA SER A 318 -9.37 -21.67 -2.58
C SER A 318 -9.58 -20.24 -2.06
N GLY A 319 -10.77 -19.91 -1.55
CA GLY A 319 -11.05 -18.64 -0.89
C GLY A 319 -10.19 -18.43 0.35
N TRP A 320 -10.09 -19.44 1.21
CA TRP A 320 -9.20 -19.43 2.38
C TRP A 320 -7.74 -19.20 2.03
N ILE A 321 -7.25 -19.86 0.97
CA ILE A 321 -5.88 -19.65 0.48
C ILE A 321 -5.67 -18.18 0.12
N VAL A 322 -6.58 -17.58 -0.65
CA VAL A 322 -6.48 -16.15 -1.04
C VAL A 322 -6.47 -15.28 0.22
N MET A 323 -7.39 -15.51 1.16
CA MET A 323 -7.46 -14.74 2.41
C MET A 323 -6.18 -14.86 3.22
N MET A 324 -5.58 -16.06 3.34
CA MET A 324 -4.36 -16.25 4.11
C MET A 324 -3.15 -15.53 3.49
N VAL A 325 -3.07 -15.48 2.15
CA VAL A 325 -2.05 -14.69 1.45
C VAL A 325 -2.26 -13.18 1.69
N VAL A 326 -3.51 -12.71 1.68
CA VAL A 326 -3.85 -11.31 1.99
C VAL A 326 -3.49 -10.97 3.43
N ILE A 327 -3.87 -11.83 4.39
CA ILE A 327 -3.53 -11.67 5.81
C ILE A 327 -2.01 -11.57 5.98
N LEU A 328 -1.24 -12.45 5.35
CA LEU A 328 0.23 -12.41 5.38
C LEU A 328 0.76 -11.05 4.88
N GLN A 329 0.28 -10.58 3.74
CA GLN A 329 0.76 -9.36 3.10
C GLN A 329 0.39 -8.09 3.87
N LEU A 330 -0.81 -8.03 4.44
CA LEU A 330 -1.23 -6.90 5.27
C LEU A 330 -0.54 -6.92 6.63
N SER A 331 -0.27 -8.11 7.20
CA SER A 331 0.51 -8.27 8.42
C SER A 331 1.96 -7.80 8.25
N ASP A 332 2.59 -8.11 7.11
CA ASP A 332 3.93 -7.63 6.75
C ASP A 332 4.03 -6.11 6.72
N PHE A 333 2.99 -5.49 6.16
CA PHE A 333 2.91 -4.04 6.05
C PHE A 333 2.73 -3.43 7.44
N LEU A 334 1.73 -3.90 8.20
CA LEU A 334 1.44 -3.39 9.53
C LEU A 334 2.63 -3.58 10.47
N ALA A 335 3.33 -4.72 10.42
CA ALA A 335 4.51 -4.98 11.26
C ALA A 335 5.66 -4.02 10.95
N ALA A 336 5.92 -3.73 9.67
CA ALA A 336 6.93 -2.75 9.28
C ALA A 336 6.53 -1.32 9.65
N TRP A 337 5.25 -0.98 9.53
CA TRP A 337 4.72 0.31 9.93
C TRP A 337 4.82 0.53 11.45
N LEU A 338 4.40 -0.45 12.25
CA LEU A 338 4.55 -0.43 13.72
C LEU A 338 6.01 -0.34 14.15
N LYS A 339 6.93 -1.02 13.45
CA LYS A 339 8.37 -0.93 13.70
C LYS A 339 8.91 0.48 13.42
N ARG A 340 8.46 1.16 12.35
CA ARG A 340 8.83 2.55 12.04
C ARG A 340 8.35 3.53 13.13
N LEU A 341 7.17 3.29 13.70
CA LEU A 341 6.61 4.13 14.77
C LEU A 341 7.27 3.91 16.14
N GLY A 342 8.00 2.82 16.34
CA GLY A 342 8.70 2.54 17.59
C GLY A 342 7.79 2.21 18.79
N ILE A 343 6.50 1.94 18.57
CA ILE A 343 5.48 1.71 19.61
C ILE A 343 5.89 0.60 20.60
N PHE A 344 6.57 -0.44 20.11
CA PHE A 344 6.90 -1.63 20.91
C PHE A 344 8.37 -1.67 21.37
N GLN A 345 9.14 -0.59 21.25
CA GLN A 345 10.57 -0.59 21.58
C GLN A 345 10.84 -1.01 23.03
N GLU A 346 9.98 -0.59 23.97
CA GLU A 346 10.08 -0.89 25.40
C GLU A 346 9.34 -2.19 25.81
N MET A 347 8.46 -2.72 24.97
CA MET A 347 7.62 -3.89 25.26
C MET A 347 8.15 -5.21 24.65
N LYS A 348 9.45 -5.28 24.32
CA LYS A 348 10.05 -6.44 23.65
C LYS A 348 9.99 -7.75 24.46
N SER A 349 9.75 -7.70 25.77
CA SER A 349 9.55 -8.87 26.63
C SER A 349 8.11 -9.40 26.59
N TRP A 350 7.15 -8.61 26.10
CA TRP A 350 5.72 -8.93 26.07
C TRP A 350 5.28 -9.58 24.76
N ARG A 351 6.18 -10.30 24.07
CA ARG A 351 5.93 -10.86 22.72
C ARG A 351 4.74 -11.81 22.66
N LEU A 352 4.42 -12.47 23.78
CA LEU A 352 3.28 -13.37 23.89
C LEU A 352 1.97 -12.65 24.22
N LEU A 353 1.98 -11.35 24.53
CA LEU A 353 0.77 -10.60 24.86
C LEU A 353 -0.30 -10.67 23.76
N PRO A 354 0.02 -10.49 22.46
CA PRO A 354 -0.99 -10.63 21.41
C PRO A 354 -1.61 -12.03 21.33
N PHE A 355 -0.81 -13.08 21.54
CA PHE A 355 -1.28 -14.46 21.59
C PHE A 355 -2.23 -14.68 22.79
N LEU A 356 -1.79 -14.29 23.99
CA LEU A 356 -2.58 -14.46 25.21
C LEU A 356 -3.89 -13.68 25.13
N ALA A 357 -3.86 -12.46 24.59
CA ALA A 357 -5.05 -11.66 24.36
C ALA A 357 -6.01 -12.36 23.38
N ALA A 358 -5.50 -12.84 22.23
CA ALA A 358 -6.32 -13.53 21.23
C ALA A 358 -6.98 -14.79 21.79
N VAL A 359 -6.23 -15.65 22.48
CA VAL A 359 -6.77 -16.89 23.08
C VAL A 359 -7.76 -16.58 24.21
N SER A 360 -7.46 -15.59 25.05
CA SER A 360 -8.34 -15.22 26.16
C SER A 360 -9.67 -14.66 25.65
N LEU A 361 -9.63 -13.77 24.66
CA LEU A 361 -10.82 -13.23 24.02
C LEU A 361 -11.59 -14.32 23.29
N PHE A 362 -10.90 -15.22 22.58
CA PHE A 362 -11.53 -16.34 21.88
C PHE A 362 -12.34 -17.24 22.84
N ILE A 363 -11.75 -17.60 23.99
CA ILE A 363 -12.44 -18.40 25.02
C ILE A 363 -13.57 -17.60 25.68
N LEU A 364 -13.34 -16.32 25.99
CA LEU A 364 -14.35 -15.45 26.60
C LEU A 364 -15.60 -15.33 25.72
N PHE A 365 -15.42 -15.02 24.44
CA PHE A 365 -16.54 -14.87 23.50
C PHE A 365 -17.18 -16.21 23.16
N ALA A 366 -16.41 -17.30 23.08
CA ALA A 366 -16.99 -18.63 22.99
C ALA A 366 -17.89 -18.98 24.19
N SER A 367 -17.54 -18.54 25.39
CA SER A 367 -18.37 -18.70 26.58
C SER A 367 -19.61 -17.83 26.51
N TRP A 368 -19.44 -16.58 26.11
CA TRP A 368 -20.50 -15.58 26.12
C TRP A 368 -21.57 -15.88 25.06
N GLU A 369 -21.15 -16.25 23.84
CA GLU A 369 -22.02 -16.59 22.72
C GLU A 369 -22.55 -18.04 22.80
N GLY A 370 -22.23 -18.78 23.87
CA GLY A 370 -22.79 -20.11 24.14
C GLY A 370 -22.14 -21.26 23.36
N TYR A 371 -21.08 -21.02 22.58
CA TYR A 371 -20.35 -22.05 21.85
C TYR A 371 -19.69 -23.10 22.77
N LEU A 372 -19.26 -22.71 23.98
CA LEU A 372 -18.71 -23.63 25.00
C LEU A 372 -19.75 -24.57 25.62
N ALA A 373 -21.03 -24.22 25.59
CA ALA A 373 -22.09 -25.03 26.20
C ALA A 373 -22.45 -26.28 25.38
N THR A 374 -21.86 -26.41 24.18
CA THR A 374 -22.11 -27.53 23.28
C THR A 374 -21.04 -28.61 23.52
N ASP A 375 -21.46 -29.86 23.76
CA ASP A 375 -20.59 -31.05 23.96
C ASP A 375 -19.81 -31.46 22.70
N LYS A 376 -19.12 -30.51 22.06
CA LYS A 376 -18.40 -30.63 20.79
C LYS A 376 -16.90 -30.74 21.06
N ILE A 377 -16.49 -31.80 21.77
CA ILE A 377 -15.10 -32.00 22.23
C ILE A 377 -14.06 -31.94 21.10
N HIS A 378 -14.43 -32.37 19.88
CA HIS A 378 -13.55 -32.35 18.72
C HIS A 378 -13.19 -30.92 18.26
N VAL A 379 -14.12 -29.97 18.33
CA VAL A 379 -13.90 -28.55 17.99
C VAL A 379 -12.90 -27.93 18.97
N TRP A 380 -13.10 -28.16 20.27
CA TRP A 380 -12.20 -27.67 21.31
C TRP A 380 -10.82 -28.32 21.26
N GLY A 381 -10.75 -29.62 20.95
CA GLY A 381 -9.50 -30.32 20.73
C GLY A 381 -8.70 -29.72 19.57
N MET A 382 -9.36 -29.43 18.44
CA MET A 382 -8.74 -28.76 17.30
C MET A 382 -8.17 -27.38 17.68
N TYR A 383 -8.98 -26.50 18.28
CA TYR A 383 -8.53 -25.16 18.65
C TYR A 383 -7.45 -25.18 19.75
N ALA A 384 -7.46 -26.16 20.65
CA ALA A 384 -6.40 -26.36 21.64
C ALA A 384 -5.05 -26.72 20.98
N VAL A 385 -5.08 -27.63 19.98
CA VAL A 385 -3.88 -27.95 19.18
C VAL A 385 -3.37 -26.72 18.43
N MET A 386 -4.28 -25.94 17.83
CA MET A 386 -3.93 -24.70 17.12
C MET A 386 -3.34 -23.65 18.07
N ALA A 387 -3.87 -23.52 19.29
CA ALA A 387 -3.32 -22.65 20.32
C ALA A 387 -1.88 -23.07 20.70
N ALA A 388 -1.64 -24.37 20.89
CA ALA A 388 -0.32 -24.89 21.22
C ALA A 388 0.70 -24.64 20.09
N LEU A 389 0.30 -24.84 18.83
CA LEU A 389 1.12 -24.51 17.66
C LEU A 389 1.41 -23.01 17.59
N GLY A 390 0.39 -22.17 17.78
CA GLY A 390 0.51 -20.72 17.81
C GLY A 390 1.47 -20.23 18.89
N LEU A 391 1.44 -20.82 20.09
CA LEU A 391 2.34 -20.48 21.20
C LEU A 391 3.81 -20.71 20.83
N ILE A 392 4.12 -21.87 20.22
CA ILE A 392 5.49 -22.20 19.78
C ILE A 392 5.98 -21.16 18.77
N TYR A 393 5.12 -20.80 17.82
CA TYR A 393 5.44 -19.83 16.78
C TYR A 393 5.66 -18.42 17.36
N PHE A 394 4.72 -17.93 18.18
CA PHE A 394 4.76 -16.56 18.72
C PHE A 394 5.92 -16.33 19.68
N TRP A 395 6.36 -17.37 20.39
CA TRP A 395 7.56 -17.29 21.23
C TRP A 395 8.80 -16.88 20.42
N LYS A 396 8.91 -17.38 19.19
CA LYS A 396 10.09 -17.17 18.33
C LYS A 396 10.07 -15.84 17.57
N HIS A 397 8.95 -15.14 17.54
CA HIS A 397 8.74 -13.97 16.70
C HIS A 397 8.67 -12.66 17.50
N PRO A 398 8.98 -11.51 16.87
CA PRO A 398 8.89 -10.20 17.52
C PRO A 398 7.44 -9.79 17.77
N ILE A 399 7.22 -8.93 18.77
CA ILE A 399 5.88 -8.48 19.17
C ILE A 399 5.17 -7.71 18.05
N GLU A 400 5.90 -6.97 17.24
CA GLU A 400 5.37 -6.23 16.09
C GLU A 400 4.72 -7.17 15.07
N TRP A 401 5.36 -8.31 14.80
CA TRP A 401 4.81 -9.34 13.93
C TRP A 401 3.59 -10.02 14.56
N ASN A 402 3.73 -10.46 15.80
CA ASN A 402 2.67 -11.16 16.53
C ASN A 402 1.39 -10.33 16.64
N ALA A 403 1.53 -9.04 16.99
CA ALA A 403 0.42 -8.10 17.08
C ALA A 403 -0.22 -7.85 15.71
N SER A 404 0.61 -7.69 14.67
CA SER A 404 0.11 -7.46 13.31
C SER A 404 -0.67 -8.66 12.78
N LEU A 405 -0.15 -9.87 12.96
CA LEU A 405 -0.80 -11.09 12.51
C LEU A 405 -2.18 -11.25 13.17
N VAL A 406 -2.26 -11.12 14.50
CA VAL A 406 -3.53 -11.21 15.22
C VAL A 406 -4.51 -10.13 14.75
N ALA A 407 -4.08 -8.86 14.71
CA ALA A 407 -4.96 -7.75 14.37
C ALA A 407 -5.50 -7.87 12.94
N VAL A 408 -4.64 -8.16 11.97
CA VAL A 408 -5.02 -8.29 10.56
C VAL A 408 -5.92 -9.51 10.36
N SER A 409 -5.61 -10.65 10.98
CA SER A 409 -6.44 -11.85 10.87
C SER A 409 -7.87 -11.61 11.37
N VAL A 410 -8.03 -10.94 12.51
CA VAL A 410 -9.34 -10.59 13.08
C VAL A 410 -10.10 -9.64 12.15
N VAL A 411 -9.44 -8.60 11.64
CA VAL A 411 -10.08 -7.60 10.77
C VAL A 411 -10.46 -8.18 9.41
N VAL A 412 -9.53 -8.84 8.72
CA VAL A 412 -9.76 -9.41 7.38
C VAL A 412 -10.73 -10.58 7.47
N GLY A 413 -10.54 -11.46 8.46
CA GLY A 413 -11.44 -12.58 8.74
C GLY A 413 -12.85 -12.11 9.05
N GLY A 414 -13.00 -11.19 10.01
CA GLY A 414 -14.32 -10.66 10.37
C GLY A 414 -15.02 -9.91 9.25
N TYR A 415 -14.27 -9.19 8.41
CA TYR A 415 -14.84 -8.56 7.23
C TYR A 415 -15.37 -9.59 6.22
N MET A 416 -14.62 -10.66 5.99
CA MET A 416 -15.04 -11.78 5.14
C MET A 416 -16.27 -12.49 5.72
N GLU A 417 -16.26 -12.83 7.00
CA GLU A 417 -17.40 -13.46 7.66
C GLU A 417 -18.67 -12.62 7.55
N LEU A 418 -18.55 -11.30 7.74
CA LEU A 418 -19.66 -10.37 7.60
C LEU A 418 -20.20 -10.33 6.17
N LEU A 419 -19.31 -10.19 5.18
CA LEU A 419 -19.73 -10.11 3.78
C LEU A 419 -20.37 -11.41 3.28
N GLY A 420 -19.82 -12.56 3.67
CA GLY A 420 -20.37 -13.85 3.28
C GLY A 420 -21.70 -14.15 3.92
N TRP A 421 -21.88 -13.78 5.20
CA TRP A 421 -23.18 -13.84 5.85
C TRP A 421 -24.20 -12.90 5.18
N LEU A 422 -23.83 -11.65 4.89
CA LEU A 422 -24.69 -10.69 4.20
C LEU A 422 -25.10 -11.15 2.80
N ALA A 423 -24.21 -11.85 2.09
CA ALA A 423 -24.49 -12.46 0.79
C ALA A 423 -25.28 -13.79 0.90
N GLY A 424 -25.51 -14.29 2.12
CA GLY A 424 -26.24 -15.54 2.36
C GLY A 424 -25.47 -16.79 1.93
N PHE A 425 -24.15 -16.78 2.05
CA PHE A 425 -23.30 -17.91 1.68
C PHE A 425 -23.15 -18.94 2.80
N TRP A 426 -23.14 -18.48 4.06
CA TRP A 426 -23.14 -19.34 5.24
C TRP A 426 -23.87 -18.70 6.40
N THR A 427 -24.22 -19.53 7.37
CA THR A 427 -24.88 -19.15 8.61
C THR A 427 -24.27 -19.90 9.78
N TYR A 428 -24.48 -19.37 10.99
CA TYR A 428 -23.94 -19.91 12.22
C TYR A 428 -25.05 -20.43 13.12
N GLU A 429 -24.81 -21.58 13.74
CA GLU A 429 -25.71 -22.15 14.75
C GLU A 429 -25.01 -22.15 16.12
N PRO A 430 -25.75 -21.98 17.23
CA PRO A 430 -27.20 -22.08 17.38
C PRO A 430 -27.98 -20.74 17.36
N LEU A 431 -27.30 -19.59 17.36
CA LEU A 431 -27.95 -18.29 17.57
C LEU A 431 -28.34 -17.55 16.28
N HIS A 432 -27.95 -18.05 15.09
CA HIS A 432 -28.15 -17.39 13.79
C HIS A 432 -27.72 -15.92 13.80
N GLU A 433 -26.65 -15.61 14.52
CA GLU A 433 -26.13 -14.25 14.65
C GLU A 433 -25.53 -13.76 13.33
N THR A 434 -25.54 -12.44 13.17
CA THR A 434 -25.02 -11.79 11.97
C THR A 434 -23.51 -11.91 11.83
N LEU A 435 -22.79 -11.89 12.95
CA LEU A 435 -21.33 -12.01 13.01
C LEU A 435 -20.91 -12.49 14.40
N PRO A 436 -20.82 -13.81 14.64
CA PRO A 436 -20.33 -14.33 15.92
C PRO A 436 -18.87 -13.94 16.11
N VAL A 437 -18.56 -13.23 17.20
CA VAL A 437 -17.21 -12.77 17.52
C VAL A 437 -16.27 -13.97 17.71
N PHE A 438 -16.80 -15.11 18.16
CA PHE A 438 -16.07 -16.38 18.19
C PHE A 438 -15.45 -16.74 16.83
N PHE A 439 -16.23 -16.72 15.74
CA PHE A 439 -15.74 -17.06 14.40
C PHE A 439 -14.77 -16.00 13.88
N VAL A 440 -15.01 -14.73 14.17
CA VAL A 440 -14.08 -13.64 13.84
C VAL A 440 -12.72 -13.83 14.53
N LEU A 441 -12.71 -14.16 15.83
CA LEU A 441 -11.49 -14.43 16.59
C LEU A 441 -10.82 -15.75 16.18
N SER A 442 -11.59 -16.71 15.65
CA SER A 442 -11.04 -17.97 15.14
C SER A 442 -10.05 -17.73 13.99
N TRP A 443 -10.21 -16.67 13.19
CA TRP A 443 -9.26 -16.33 12.13
C TRP A 443 -7.86 -16.04 12.64
N ALA A 444 -7.73 -15.47 13.85
CA ALA A 444 -6.43 -15.35 14.51
C ALA A 444 -5.86 -16.74 14.82
N MET A 445 -6.64 -17.64 15.41
CA MET A 445 -6.23 -19.02 15.70
C MET A 445 -5.81 -19.77 14.43
N ASN A 446 -6.60 -19.64 13.36
CA ASN A 446 -6.38 -20.25 12.05
C ASN A 446 -5.07 -19.76 11.43
N SER A 447 -4.86 -18.44 11.44
CA SER A 447 -3.65 -17.83 10.90
C SER A 447 -2.42 -18.24 11.69
N MET A 448 -2.50 -18.24 13.02
CA MET A 448 -1.41 -18.70 13.89
C MET A 448 -1.04 -20.16 13.60
N ALA A 449 -2.02 -21.03 13.43
CA ALA A 449 -1.78 -22.44 13.12
C ALA A 449 -1.12 -22.62 11.75
N VAL A 450 -1.57 -21.91 10.70
CA VAL A 450 -0.95 -21.97 9.37
C VAL A 450 0.52 -21.54 9.43
N HIS A 451 0.81 -20.43 10.11
CA HIS A 451 2.17 -19.92 10.23
C HIS A 451 3.06 -20.85 11.07
N ALA A 452 2.52 -21.41 12.16
CA ALA A 452 3.23 -22.37 12.99
C ALA A 452 3.57 -23.66 12.24
N LEU A 453 2.62 -24.21 11.47
CA LEU A 453 2.86 -25.40 10.66
C LEU A 453 3.89 -25.13 9.55
N ALA A 454 3.83 -23.96 8.90
CA ALA A 454 4.83 -23.58 7.90
C ALA A 454 6.22 -23.49 8.53
N TYR A 455 6.31 -22.91 9.72
CA TYR A 455 7.54 -22.80 10.48
C TYR A 455 8.13 -24.17 10.86
N ILE A 456 7.29 -25.13 11.26
CA ILE A 456 7.70 -26.50 11.55
C ILE A 456 8.26 -27.20 10.30
N LEU A 457 7.73 -26.90 9.11
CA LEU A 457 8.28 -27.40 7.83
C LEU A 457 9.53 -26.64 7.36
N GLY A 458 10.09 -25.75 8.18
CA GLY A 458 11.30 -24.98 7.88
C GLY A 458 11.08 -23.73 7.02
N VAL A 459 9.83 -23.34 6.80
CA VAL A 459 9.46 -22.13 6.07
C VAL A 459 8.97 -21.07 7.06
N ASP A 460 9.84 -20.11 7.36
CA ASP A 460 9.47 -19.00 8.24
C ASP A 460 8.67 -17.94 7.46
N LEU A 461 7.35 -17.97 7.67
CA LEU A 461 6.44 -16.99 7.09
C LEU A 461 6.41 -15.65 7.84
N GLY A 462 7.07 -15.52 9.00
CA GLY A 462 7.14 -14.25 9.73
C GLY A 462 8.37 -13.44 9.38
N ASP A 463 9.46 -14.11 9.01
CA ASP A 463 10.69 -13.46 8.57
C ASP A 463 10.54 -12.85 7.17
N ARG A 464 10.31 -11.53 7.14
CA ARG A 464 10.13 -10.75 5.90
C ARG A 464 11.39 -10.77 5.03
N GLU A 465 12.59 -10.80 5.61
CA GLU A 465 13.85 -10.78 4.86
C GLU A 465 14.14 -12.13 4.22
N ARG A 466 13.82 -13.24 4.90
CA ARG A 466 13.96 -14.59 4.34
C ARG A 466 12.95 -14.88 3.25
N ARG A 467 11.73 -14.36 3.37
CA ARG A 467 10.64 -14.54 2.40
C ARG A 467 10.85 -13.77 1.11
N ARG A 468 11.27 -12.50 1.21
CA ARG A 468 11.51 -11.62 0.06
C ARG A 468 12.91 -11.83 -0.45
N LEU A 469 13.13 -11.61 -1.74
CA LEU A 469 14.47 -11.22 -2.18
C LEU A 469 14.60 -9.73 -1.90
N LEU A 470 15.16 -9.38 -0.74
CA LEU A 470 15.71 -8.05 -0.58
C LEU A 470 16.88 -7.90 -1.56
N PRO A 471 17.13 -6.70 -2.11
CA PRO A 471 18.39 -6.47 -2.80
C PRO A 471 19.51 -6.93 -1.86
N GLU A 472 20.44 -7.72 -2.39
CA GLU A 472 21.68 -8.04 -1.70
C GLU A 472 22.22 -6.71 -1.17
N LYS A 473 22.33 -6.57 0.16
CA LYS A 473 23.08 -5.46 0.73
C LYS A 473 24.44 -5.60 0.09
N GLN A 474 24.79 -4.69 -0.82
CA GLN A 474 26.19 -4.50 -1.15
C GLN A 474 26.86 -4.32 0.20
N GLU A 475 27.73 -5.29 0.55
CA GLU A 475 28.68 -5.09 1.62
C GLU A 475 29.22 -3.69 1.43
N THR A 476 29.08 -2.87 2.47
CA THR A 476 29.72 -1.57 2.54
C THR A 476 31.19 -1.81 2.21
N SER A 477 31.58 -1.53 0.96
CA SER A 477 32.95 -1.22 0.64
C SER A 477 33.33 -0.13 1.64
N GLY A 478 34.36 -0.43 2.44
CA GLY A 478 34.79 0.43 3.53
C GLY A 478 34.97 1.87 3.08
N PRO A 479 34.94 2.84 4.01
CA PRO A 479 34.94 4.25 3.67
C PRO A 479 36.23 4.64 2.95
N GLN A 480 36.23 4.61 1.62
CA GLN A 480 37.10 5.46 0.84
C GLN A 480 36.45 6.83 0.83
N ALA A 481 36.85 7.64 1.81
CA ALA A 481 36.63 9.06 1.82
C ALA A 481 37.24 9.67 0.55
N VAL A 482 36.45 9.78 -0.51
CA VAL A 482 36.74 10.69 -1.60
C VAL A 482 36.44 12.08 -1.06
N ASN A 483 37.52 12.75 -0.68
CA ASN A 483 37.55 14.07 -0.10
C ASN A 483 37.10 15.10 -1.16
N VAL A 484 35.81 15.45 -1.19
CA VAL A 484 35.21 16.42 -2.13
C VAL A 484 35.58 17.88 -1.78
N LYS A 485 36.51 18.13 -0.86
CA LYS A 485 36.82 19.49 -0.37
C LYS A 485 37.96 20.25 -1.06
N LYS A 486 38.36 19.92 -2.30
CA LYS A 486 39.42 20.67 -3.03
C LYS A 486 39.19 20.80 -4.54
N ARG A 487 38.14 21.52 -4.96
CA ARG A 487 38.07 21.99 -6.36
C ARG A 487 37.53 23.41 -6.59
N PHE A 488 37.54 24.25 -5.55
CA PHE A 488 37.30 25.69 -5.68
C PHE A 488 38.36 26.45 -4.89
N GLU A 489 39.60 26.46 -5.39
CA GLU A 489 40.67 27.37 -4.96
C GLU A 489 41.82 27.23 -5.96
N HIS A 490 41.65 27.83 -7.14
CA HIS A 490 42.72 28.46 -7.93
C HIS A 490 42.18 28.79 -9.33
N ARG A 491 41.72 30.04 -9.47
CA ARG A 491 41.86 30.89 -10.66
C ARG A 491 41.38 32.29 -10.26
N ILE A 492 42.30 33.04 -9.66
CA ILE A 492 42.46 34.48 -9.87
C ILE A 492 43.60 34.60 -10.87
#